data_AF-A0A1B0C740-F1
#
_entry.id   AF-A0A1B0C740-F1
#
_cell.length_a   1.000
_cell.length_b   1.000
_cell.length_c   1.000
_cell.angle_alpha   90.00
_cell.angle_beta   90.00
_cell.angle_gamma   90.00
#
_symmetry.space_group_name_H-M   'P 1'
#
loop_
_entity.id
_entity.type
_entity.pdbx_description
1 polymer ?
#
loop_
_entity_poly.entity_id
_entity_poly.type
_entity_poly.pdbx_seq_one_letter_code
_entity_poly.pdbx_strand_id
1 'polypeptide(L)'
;FLGIIGRQADLLDLPAKVYYPVNKENPVVVISWYGTDQAAKSILLNSHMDVVPVYPENWTHPPFAAEMDNQGRIYARGSQDMKSVGMQYLAALRALRKQGLHFKRTIHVTFVPVLHIHILLPPESSSFTILAIYVFNVGCER
;
A
#
# COMPACT_ATOMS: atom_id res chain seq x y z
N PHE A 1 -7.54 8.84 5.29
CA PHE A 1 -7.02 7.57 4.74
C PHE A 1 -7.87 6.36 5.12
N LEU A 2 -8.13 6.10 6.41
CA LEU A 2 -8.94 4.94 6.84
C LEU A 2 -10.29 4.81 6.11
N GLY A 3 -11.05 5.89 6.00
CA GLY A 3 -12.33 5.88 5.28
C GLY A 3 -12.20 5.57 3.78
N ILE A 4 -11.08 5.92 3.14
CA ILE A 4 -10.84 5.61 1.72
C ILE A 4 -10.58 4.11 1.56
N ILE A 5 -9.70 3.54 2.41
CA ILE A 5 -9.34 2.13 2.34
C ILE A 5 -10.51 1.24 2.75
N GLY A 6 -11.26 1.62 3.80
CA GLY A 6 -12.49 0.94 4.19
C GLY A 6 -13.48 0.87 3.03
N ARG A 7 -13.73 2.01 2.35
CA ARG A 7 -14.58 2.03 1.15
C ARG A 7 -14.06 1.12 0.04
N GLN A 8 -12.75 1.01 -0.17
CA GLN A 8 -12.20 0.08 -1.17
C GLN A 8 -12.45 -1.38 -0.79
N ALA A 9 -12.39 -1.73 0.50
CA ALA A 9 -12.72 -3.06 0.99
C ALA A 9 -14.21 -3.37 0.77
N ASP A 10 -15.10 -2.43 1.07
CA ASP A 10 -16.54 -2.54 0.83
C ASP A 10 -16.84 -2.77 -0.66
N LEU A 11 -16.20 -1.99 -1.55
CA LEU A 11 -16.33 -2.15 -3.01
C LEU A 11 -15.80 -3.49 -3.54
N LEU A 12 -14.93 -4.16 -2.78
CA LEU A 12 -14.39 -5.48 -3.10
C LEU A 12 -15.19 -6.61 -2.44
N ASP A 13 -16.18 -6.29 -1.60
CA ASP A 13 -16.87 -7.24 -0.73
C ASP A 13 -15.87 -8.08 0.08
N LEU A 14 -14.88 -7.40 0.67
CA LEU A 14 -13.83 -8.03 1.48
C LEU A 14 -13.81 -7.43 2.89
N PRO A 15 -13.61 -8.24 3.93
CA PRO A 15 -13.48 -7.74 5.29
C PRO A 15 -12.19 -6.93 5.44
N ALA A 16 -12.32 -5.77 6.09
CA ALA A 16 -11.20 -4.95 6.55
C ALA A 16 -11.14 -4.94 8.07
N LYS A 17 -9.92 -4.99 8.62
CA LYS A 17 -9.64 -4.80 10.05
C LYS A 17 -8.61 -3.70 10.22
N VAL A 18 -8.77 -2.91 11.28
CA VAL A 18 -7.82 -1.85 11.65
C VAL A 18 -7.13 -2.24 12.94
N TYR A 19 -5.81 -2.17 12.94
CA TYR A 19 -4.94 -2.45 14.08
C TYR A 19 -4.15 -1.21 14.44
N TYR A 20 -3.79 -1.07 15.71
CA TYR A 20 -3.01 0.06 16.22
C TYR A 20 -1.78 -0.50 16.95
N PRO A 21 -0.79 -1.03 16.21
CA PRO A 21 0.32 -1.77 16.81
C PRO A 21 1.26 -0.89 17.64
N VAL A 22 1.33 0.42 17.35
CA VAL A 22 2.17 1.38 18.06
C VAL A 22 1.32 2.33 18.91
N ASN A 23 0.43 3.09 18.27
CA ASN A 23 -0.48 4.02 18.93
C ASN A 23 -1.71 4.30 18.03
N LYS A 24 -2.64 5.14 18.52
CA LYS A 24 -3.89 5.48 17.81
C LYS A 24 -3.68 6.29 16.52
N GLU A 25 -2.53 6.94 16.36
CA GLU A 25 -2.19 7.77 15.20
C GLU A 25 -1.56 6.95 14.06
N ASN A 26 -1.12 5.72 14.36
CA ASN A 26 -0.45 4.83 13.43
C ASN A 26 -1.30 3.56 13.15
N PRO A 27 -2.46 3.71 12.47
CA PRO A 27 -3.32 2.57 12.17
C PRO A 27 -2.81 1.75 10.98
N VAL A 28 -2.75 0.44 11.15
CA VAL A 28 -2.55 -0.53 10.07
C VAL A 28 -3.90 -1.08 9.63
N VAL A 29 -4.19 -1.01 8.32
CA VAL A 29 -5.42 -1.58 7.76
C VAL A 29 -5.08 -2.88 7.03
N VAL A 30 -5.85 -3.94 7.31
CA VAL A 30 -5.70 -5.25 6.68
C VAL A 30 -7.00 -5.62 5.98
N ILE A 31 -6.96 -5.73 4.64
CA ILE A 31 -8.05 -6.28 3.83
C ILE A 31 -7.72 -7.75 3.55
N SER A 32 -8.67 -8.65 3.79
CA SER A 32 -8.42 -10.09 3.68
C SER A 32 -9.34 -10.77 2.68
N TRP A 33 -8.77 -11.39 1.66
CA TRP A 33 -9.47 -12.35 0.79
C TRP A 33 -9.14 -13.77 1.23
N TYR A 34 -10.07 -14.37 1.96
CA TYR A 34 -9.91 -15.72 2.49
C TYR A 34 -9.85 -16.76 1.37
N GLY A 35 -8.83 -17.62 1.44
CA GLY A 35 -8.67 -18.75 0.55
C GLY A 35 -9.54 -19.93 0.96
N THR A 36 -9.59 -20.95 0.11
CA THR A 36 -10.36 -22.18 0.37
C THR A 36 -9.69 -23.09 1.41
N ASP A 37 -8.39 -22.95 1.64
CA ASP A 37 -7.61 -23.72 2.61
C ASP A 37 -6.98 -22.79 3.65
N GLN A 38 -7.58 -22.74 4.85
CA GLN A 38 -7.12 -21.88 5.93
C GLN A 38 -5.85 -22.41 6.64
N ALA A 39 -5.45 -23.65 6.38
CA ALA A 39 -4.18 -24.18 6.89
C ALA A 39 -3.00 -23.82 5.97
N ALA A 40 -3.26 -23.39 4.73
CA ALA A 40 -2.23 -22.95 3.82
C ALA A 40 -1.62 -21.60 4.24
N LYS A 41 -0.30 -21.45 4.06
CA LYS A 41 0.38 -20.15 4.28
C LYS A 41 -0.24 -19.06 3.41
N SER A 42 -0.49 -17.90 4.02
CA SER A 42 -1.07 -16.73 3.34
C SER A 42 -0.04 -15.99 2.49
N ILE A 43 -0.55 -15.14 1.59
CA ILE A 43 0.23 -14.18 0.81
C ILE A 43 -0.03 -12.79 1.40
N LEU A 44 1.05 -12.04 1.68
CA LEU A 44 0.97 -10.68 2.19
C LEU A 44 1.41 -9.70 1.10
N LEU A 45 0.50 -8.81 0.71
CA LEU A 45 0.76 -7.67 -0.18
C LEU A 45 0.82 -6.42 0.69
N ASN A 46 2.00 -5.86 0.88
CA ASN A 46 2.21 -4.71 1.78
C ASN A 46 2.44 -3.42 1.00
N SER A 47 1.82 -2.33 1.48
CA SER A 47 2.00 -0.97 0.98
C SER A 47 1.99 0.00 2.14
N HIS A 48 2.84 1.02 2.08
CA HIS A 48 2.72 2.16 2.99
C HIS A 48 1.80 3.26 2.44
N MET A 49 1.35 4.16 3.31
CA MET A 49 0.37 5.20 2.99
C MET A 49 0.90 6.63 3.09
N ASP A 50 1.90 6.85 3.94
CA ASP A 50 2.54 8.14 4.10
C ASP A 50 3.38 8.49 2.89
N VAL A 51 3.79 9.74 2.86
CA VAL A 51 4.64 10.28 1.83
C VAL A 51 5.60 11.26 2.48
N VAL A 52 6.83 11.30 2.00
CA VAL A 52 7.79 12.29 2.46
C VAL A 52 7.33 13.73 2.15
N PRO A 53 7.83 14.74 2.88
CA PRO A 53 7.55 16.15 2.60
C PRO A 53 7.86 16.57 1.16
N VAL A 54 7.33 17.73 0.79
CA VAL A 54 7.51 18.35 -0.53
C VAL A 54 7.95 19.80 -0.37
N TYR A 55 8.70 20.28 -1.34
CA TYR A 55 9.05 21.70 -1.52
C TYR A 55 8.29 22.20 -2.75
N PRO A 56 7.08 22.77 -2.59
CA PRO A 56 6.18 23.08 -3.72
C PRO A 56 6.82 23.89 -4.85
N GLU A 57 7.76 24.78 -4.52
CA GLU A 57 8.54 25.59 -5.45
C GLU A 57 9.39 24.79 -6.44
N ASN A 58 9.72 23.54 -6.12
CA ASN A 58 10.50 22.65 -6.97
C ASN A 58 9.62 21.72 -7.81
N TRP A 59 8.30 21.87 -7.77
CA TRP A 59 7.38 21.04 -8.54
C TRP A 59 6.84 21.81 -9.75
N THR A 60 6.80 21.13 -10.90
CA THR A 60 6.17 21.65 -12.12
C THR A 60 4.65 21.55 -12.09
N HIS A 61 4.10 20.71 -11.19
CA HIS A 61 2.67 20.52 -10.96
C HIS A 61 2.38 20.46 -9.46
N PRO A 62 1.21 20.89 -8.98
CA PRO A 62 0.87 20.78 -7.57
C PRO A 62 1.01 19.33 -7.04
N PRO A 63 1.87 19.08 -6.03
CA PRO A 63 2.31 17.73 -5.65
C PRO A 63 1.19 16.80 -5.15
N PHE A 64 0.04 17.34 -4.75
CA PHE A 64 -1.08 16.56 -4.21
C PHE A 64 -2.34 16.62 -5.07
N ALA A 65 -2.27 17.22 -6.26
CA ALA A 65 -3.41 17.32 -7.17
C ALA A 65 -3.58 16.08 -8.07
N ALA A 66 -2.53 15.27 -8.24
CA ALA A 66 -2.53 14.11 -9.15
C ALA A 66 -2.89 14.51 -10.60
N GLU A 67 -2.33 15.63 -11.05
CA GLU A 67 -2.51 16.10 -12.42
C GLU A 67 -1.86 15.13 -13.41
N MET A 68 -2.52 14.95 -14.56
CA MET A 68 -2.01 14.18 -15.66
C MET A 68 -1.72 15.11 -16.84
N ASP A 69 -0.54 15.01 -17.43
CA ASP A 69 -0.19 15.79 -18.61
C ASP A 69 -0.73 15.17 -19.91
N ASN A 70 -0.47 15.84 -21.03
CA ASN A 70 -0.89 15.38 -22.36
C ASN A 70 -0.12 14.14 -22.86
N GLN A 71 0.97 13.74 -22.20
CA GLN A 71 1.68 12.48 -22.45
C GLN A 71 1.20 11.34 -21.52
N GLY A 72 0.22 11.59 -20.64
CA GLY A 72 -0.34 10.59 -19.73
C GLY A 72 0.49 10.35 -18.47
N ARG A 73 1.47 11.21 -18.15
CA ARG A 73 2.25 11.12 -16.92
C ARG A 73 1.47 11.75 -15.76
N ILE A 74 1.37 11.04 -14.65
CA ILE A 74 0.70 11.53 -13.44
C ILE A 74 1.73 12.13 -12.48
N TYR A 75 1.54 13.39 -12.11
CA TYR A 75 2.38 14.12 -11.18
C TYR A 75 1.71 14.18 -9.81
N ALA A 76 2.21 13.37 -8.89
CA ALA A 76 1.85 13.45 -7.48
C ALA A 76 2.95 12.89 -6.58
N ARG A 77 3.09 13.48 -5.40
CA ARG A 77 3.83 12.90 -4.30
C ARG A 77 3.14 11.60 -3.88
N GLY A 78 3.90 10.52 -3.96
CA GLY A 78 3.47 9.17 -3.66
C GLY A 78 2.94 8.39 -4.87
N SER A 79 2.86 9.00 -6.06
CA SER A 79 2.47 8.30 -7.30
C SER A 79 3.41 7.12 -7.60
N GLN A 80 4.72 7.28 -7.40
CA GLN A 80 5.70 6.19 -7.53
C GLN A 80 5.91 5.44 -6.21
N ASP A 81 6.23 6.14 -5.12
CA ASP A 81 6.54 5.55 -3.81
C ASP A 81 5.47 5.88 -2.74
N MET A 82 4.56 4.96 -2.40
CA MET A 82 4.28 3.71 -3.14
C MET A 82 2.78 3.52 -3.39
N LYS A 83 2.03 4.62 -3.51
CA LYS A 83 0.56 4.55 -3.66
C LYS A 83 0.14 3.85 -4.94
N SER A 84 0.95 3.89 -6.01
CA SER A 84 0.71 3.10 -7.22
C SER A 84 0.63 1.60 -6.92
N VAL A 85 1.59 1.07 -6.16
CA VAL A 85 1.64 -0.36 -5.80
C VAL A 85 0.40 -0.75 -4.99
N GLY A 86 0.05 0.03 -3.97
CA GLY A 86 -1.17 -0.19 -3.19
C GLY A 86 -2.45 -0.18 -4.05
N MET A 87 -2.54 0.72 -5.03
CA MET A 87 -3.68 0.76 -5.96
C MET A 87 -3.69 -0.41 -6.95
N GLN A 88 -2.52 -0.85 -7.42
CA GLN A 88 -2.39 -2.02 -8.29
C GLN A 88 -2.90 -3.29 -7.60
N TYR A 89 -2.61 -3.48 -6.30
CA TYR A 89 -3.15 -4.61 -5.54
C TYR A 89 -4.68 -4.59 -5.52
N LEU A 90 -5.30 -3.45 -5.21
CA LEU A 90 -6.76 -3.33 -5.17
C LEU A 90 -7.39 -3.55 -6.56
N ALA A 91 -6.78 -3.02 -7.61
CA ALA A 91 -7.23 -3.20 -8.98
C ALA A 91 -7.14 -4.67 -9.42
N ALA A 92 -6.03 -5.35 -9.10
CA ALA A 92 -5.86 -6.77 -9.38
C ALA A 92 -6.90 -7.62 -8.64
N LEU A 93 -7.11 -7.40 -7.34
CA LEU A 93 -8.14 -8.12 -6.59
C LEU A 93 -9.54 -7.90 -7.18
N ARG A 94 -9.87 -6.66 -7.58
CA ARG A 94 -11.15 -6.35 -8.23
C ARG A 94 -11.33 -7.13 -9.53
N ALA A 95 -10.30 -7.15 -10.38
CA ALA A 95 -10.34 -7.87 -11.65
C ALA A 95 -10.50 -9.38 -11.45
N LEU A 96 -9.73 -9.96 -10.52
CA LEU A 96 -9.78 -11.39 -10.20
C LEU A 96 -11.13 -11.79 -9.57
N ARG A 97 -11.72 -10.95 -8.71
CA ARG A 97 -13.07 -11.19 -8.16
C ARG A 97 -14.14 -11.14 -9.23
N LYS A 98 -14.06 -10.18 -10.16
CA LYS A 98 -15.02 -10.08 -11.27
C LYS A 98 -15.01 -11.32 -12.17
N GLN A 99 -13.88 -12.02 -12.23
CA GLN A 99 -13.75 -13.30 -12.93
C GLN A 99 -14.28 -14.51 -12.13
N GLY A 100 -14.73 -14.32 -10.89
CA GLY A 100 -15.25 -15.40 -10.05
C GLY A 100 -14.17 -16.38 -9.56
N LEU A 101 -12.91 -15.96 -9.54
CA LEU A 101 -11.81 -16.83 -9.10
C LEU A 101 -11.85 -17.05 -7.59
N HIS A 102 -11.41 -18.24 -7.16
CA HIS A 102 -11.18 -18.56 -5.77
C HIS A 102 -9.77 -19.15 -5.62
N PHE A 103 -9.03 -18.68 -4.63
CA PHE A 103 -7.64 -19.09 -4.40
C PHE A 103 -7.54 -20.07 -3.25
N LYS A 104 -6.57 -20.98 -3.31
CA LYS A 104 -6.26 -21.88 -2.20
C LYS A 104 -5.78 -21.09 -0.98
N ARG A 105 -4.87 -20.13 -1.18
CA ARG A 105 -4.24 -19.34 -0.12
C ARG A 105 -5.03 -18.07 0.16
N THR A 106 -5.11 -17.71 1.44
CA THR A 106 -5.59 -16.40 1.86
C THR A 106 -4.63 -15.30 1.41
N ILE A 107 -5.16 -14.21 0.87
CA ILE A 107 -4.41 -13.02 0.49
C ILE A 107 -4.76 -11.89 1.46
N HIS A 108 -3.75 -11.32 2.10
CA HIS A 108 -3.88 -10.12 2.92
C HIS A 108 -3.25 -8.93 2.21
N VAL A 109 -4.00 -7.85 2.03
CA VAL A 109 -3.44 -6.56 1.64
C VAL A 109 -3.32 -5.69 2.88
N THR A 110 -2.13 -5.18 3.12
CA THR A 110 -1.84 -4.36 4.30
C THR A 110 -1.43 -2.97 3.88
N PHE A 111 -2.11 -1.98 4.47
CA PHE A 111 -1.79 -0.57 4.34
C PHE A 111 -1.26 -0.09 5.69
N VAL A 112 0.02 0.22 5.73
CA VAL A 112 0.72 0.64 6.94
C VAL A 112 1.03 2.14 6.89
N PRO A 113 1.05 2.85 8.02
CA PRO A 113 1.79 4.10 8.11
C PRO A 113 3.27 3.73 8.22
N VAL A 114 4.16 4.30 7.40
CA VAL A 114 5.59 4.20 7.70
C VAL A 114 5.86 5.07 8.93
N LEU A 115 6.55 4.46 9.87
CA LEU A 115 7.26 5.16 10.92
C LEU A 115 8.57 5.70 10.33
N HIS A 116 8.50 6.73 9.49
CA HIS A 116 9.71 7.36 8.98
C HIS A 116 10.30 8.24 10.10
N ILE A 117 11.27 7.65 10.82
CA ILE A 117 12.52 8.22 11.37
C ILE A 117 12.98 7.26 12.49
N HIS A 118 13.99 6.43 12.18
CA HIS A 118 14.76 5.57 13.10
C HIS A 118 13.96 4.64 14.04
N ILE A 119 13.59 3.45 13.58
CA ILE A 119 13.70 2.26 14.45
C ILE A 119 14.99 1.53 14.07
N LEU A 120 16.00 1.73 14.92
CA LEU A 120 17.05 0.75 15.16
C LEU A 120 16.35 -0.51 15.69
N LEU A 121 16.04 -1.47 14.82
CA LEU A 121 15.74 -2.80 15.30
C LEU A 121 17.07 -3.45 15.73
N PRO A 122 17.18 -3.98 16.96
CA PRO A 122 18.29 -4.85 17.29
C PRO A 122 18.28 -6.07 16.35
N PRO A 123 19.45 -6.60 15.97
CA PRO A 123 19.61 -7.59 14.89
C PRO A 123 18.96 -8.97 15.15
N GLU A 124 18.26 -9.18 16.27
CA GLU A 124 17.81 -10.51 16.72
C GLU A 124 16.30 -10.79 16.59
N SER A 125 15.54 -10.04 15.78
CA SER A 125 14.12 -10.36 15.52
C SER A 125 13.90 -11.06 14.17
N SER A 126 14.37 -12.30 14.09
CA SER A 126 14.23 -13.19 12.93
C SER A 126 12.83 -13.81 12.80
N SER A 127 11.78 -12.98 12.68
CA SER A 127 10.44 -13.49 12.32
C SER A 127 9.56 -12.57 11.46
N PHE A 128 9.96 -11.32 11.18
CA PHE A 128 9.21 -10.45 10.27
C PHE A 128 10.16 -9.63 9.41
N THR A 129 10.67 -10.23 8.34
CA THR A 129 11.28 -9.47 7.26
C THR A 129 10.17 -8.72 6.53
N ILE A 130 9.85 -7.50 6.96
CA ILE A 130 9.20 -6.52 6.12
C ILE A 130 10.24 -6.16 5.06
N LEU A 131 10.23 -6.90 3.96
CA LEU A 131 11.02 -6.56 2.79
C LEU A 131 10.37 -5.30 2.19
N ALA A 132 10.83 -4.15 2.66
CA ALA A 132 10.65 -2.90 1.94
C ALA A 132 11.31 -3.09 0.58
N ILE A 133 10.50 -3.31 -0.46
CA ILE A 133 10.98 -3.36 -1.84
C ILE A 133 11.45 -1.94 -2.15
N TYR A 134 12.75 -1.69 -1.98
CA TYR A 134 13.44 -0.57 -2.60
C TYR A 134 13.33 -0.75 -4.12
N VAL A 135 12.33 -0.13 -4.74
CA VAL A 135 12.32 0.01 -6.20
C VAL A 135 13.11 1.27 -6.54
N PHE A 136 14.16 1.00 -7.31
CA PHE A 136 15.15 1.90 -7.88
C PHE A 136 14.68 3.30 -8.26
N ASN A 137 15.52 4.25 -7.86
CA ASN A 137 15.80 5.54 -8.47
C ASN A 137 15.68 5.48 -10.01
N VAL A 138 14.61 6.06 -10.57
CA VAL A 138 14.59 6.48 -11.97
C VAL A 138 14.81 7.98 -11.96
N GLY A 139 15.94 8.37 -12.55
CA GLY A 139 16.59 9.65 -12.35
C GLY A 139 15.70 10.87 -12.53
N CYS A 140 15.80 11.74 -11.52
CA CYS A 140 15.70 13.17 -11.73
C CYS A 140 17.14 13.71 -11.72
N GLU A 141 17.85 13.51 -12.83
CA GLU A 141 19.05 14.28 -13.16
C GLU A 141 18.71 15.14 -14.38
N ARG A 142 19.17 16.39 -14.33
CA ARG A 142 19.18 17.31 -15.48
C ARG A 142 20.16 16.83 -16.53
#